data_AF-A0A2N2BWJ6-F1
#
_entry.id   AF-A0A2N2BWJ6-F1
#
_cell.length_a   1.000
_cell.length_b   1.000
_cell.length_c   1.000
_cell.angle_alpha   90.00
_cell.angle_beta   90.00
_cell.angle_gamma   90.00
#
_symmetry.space_group_name_H-M   'P 1'
#
loop_
_entity.id
_entity.type
_entity.pdbx_description
1 polymer ?
#
loop_
_entity_poly.entity_id
_entity_poly.type
_entity_poly.pdbx_seq_one_letter_code
_entity_poly.pdbx_strand_id
1 'polypeptide(L)'
;MTGTKIRVEETENQFIEQKEDNNSDSMVYINVTNPLFAIGGIKHPNENSGEFYRLDAFKKDIYSKANSSLAHCTSGAQIRFFTDADSVTLNIKLRFAITGMNHFTNRGVYGIDAYVGSGCERHYAGAQMQTFAESSSYNEGVLLLPKGEKEVLLNLPLYGGISKIAVGFPRGSLIAPPAKRT
;
A
#
# COMPACT_ATOMS: atom_id res chain seq x y z
N MET A 1 -19.93 -2.44 -10.82
CA MET A 1 -19.05 -2.94 -11.90
C MET A 1 -17.64 -2.98 -11.36
N THR A 2 -17.13 -4.18 -11.11
CA THR A 2 -15.70 -4.44 -10.88
C THR A 2 -14.95 -4.08 -12.17
N GLY A 3 -13.79 -3.42 -12.06
CA GLY A 3 -13.00 -3.04 -13.23
C GLY A 3 -12.50 -4.26 -14.02
N THR A 4 -12.07 -4.05 -15.25
CA THR A 4 -11.48 -5.11 -16.09
C THR A 4 -10.31 -5.76 -15.35
N LYS A 5 -10.35 -7.09 -15.23
CA LYS A 5 -9.24 -7.89 -14.68
C LYS A 5 -8.21 -8.11 -15.78
N ILE A 6 -6.95 -7.92 -15.45
CA ILE A 6 -5.82 -8.17 -16.35
C ILE A 6 -4.78 -9.05 -15.65
N ARG A 7 -3.85 -9.62 -16.42
CA ARG A 7 -2.67 -10.26 -15.83
C ARG A 7 -1.67 -9.21 -15.40
N VAL A 8 -0.95 -9.45 -14.31
CA VAL A 8 0.01 -8.47 -13.75
C VAL A 8 1.10 -8.06 -14.74
N GLU A 9 1.53 -8.95 -15.62
CA GLU A 9 2.49 -8.68 -16.69
C GLU A 9 1.97 -7.79 -17.83
N GLU A 10 0.65 -7.65 -17.97
CA GLU A 10 0.00 -6.78 -18.95
C GLU A 10 -0.12 -5.32 -18.45
N THR A 11 0.27 -5.06 -17.21
CA THR A 11 0.29 -3.72 -16.62
C THR A 11 1.22 -2.79 -17.40
N GLU A 12 0.84 -1.52 -17.53
CA GLU A 12 1.67 -0.51 -18.18
C GLU A 12 3.07 -0.42 -17.55
N ASN A 13 4.12 -0.51 -18.39
CA ASN A 13 5.51 -0.59 -17.96
C ASN A 13 5.95 0.57 -17.05
N GLN A 14 5.36 1.77 -17.17
CA GLN A 14 5.70 2.93 -16.35
C GLN A 14 5.44 2.71 -14.84
N PHE A 15 4.54 1.79 -14.50
CA PHE A 15 4.22 1.44 -13.12
C PHE A 15 4.93 0.18 -12.63
N ILE A 16 5.65 -0.54 -13.49
CA ILE A 16 6.40 -1.74 -13.11
C ILE A 16 7.75 -1.29 -12.56
N GLU A 17 8.00 -1.55 -11.28
CA GLU A 17 9.24 -1.15 -10.62
C GLU A 17 10.38 -2.15 -10.79
N GLN A 18 10.04 -3.43 -10.89
CA GLN A 18 10.98 -4.52 -11.01
C GLN A 18 10.27 -5.76 -11.58
N LYS A 19 10.95 -6.49 -12.45
CA LYS A 19 10.61 -7.86 -12.84
C LYS A 19 11.76 -8.73 -12.36
N GLU A 20 11.50 -9.63 -11.42
CA GLU A 20 12.49 -10.64 -11.03
C GLU A 20 12.25 -11.87 -11.89
N ASP A 21 13.14 -12.16 -12.83
CA ASP A 21 13.05 -13.34 -13.69
C ASP A 21 14.03 -14.41 -13.19
N ASN A 22 13.65 -15.10 -12.09
CA ASN A 22 14.27 -16.35 -11.70
C ASN A 22 13.32 -17.48 -12.08
N ASN A 23 13.84 -18.52 -12.75
CA ASN A 23 13.16 -19.46 -13.65
C ASN A 23 12.08 -20.41 -13.04
N SER A 24 11.35 -19.99 -12.00
CA SER A 24 10.13 -20.62 -11.49
C SER A 24 9.31 -19.74 -10.53
N ASP A 25 9.77 -18.54 -10.16
CA ASP A 25 9.16 -17.71 -9.10
C ASP A 25 9.16 -16.21 -9.47
N SER A 26 8.86 -15.93 -10.74
CA SER A 26 8.97 -14.57 -11.26
C SER A 26 7.92 -13.65 -10.66
N MET A 27 8.35 -12.53 -10.08
CA MET A 27 7.47 -11.53 -9.45
C MET A 27 7.40 -10.26 -10.30
N VAL A 28 6.21 -9.68 -10.38
CA VAL A 28 5.95 -8.38 -11.02
C VAL A 28 5.60 -7.36 -9.93
N TYR A 29 6.48 -6.38 -9.71
CA TYR A 29 6.28 -5.33 -8.73
C TYR A 29 5.61 -4.12 -9.37
N ILE A 30 4.41 -3.77 -8.90
CA ILE A 30 3.62 -2.66 -9.44
C ILE A 30 3.54 -1.55 -8.40
N ASN A 31 3.86 -0.32 -8.79
CA ASN A 31 3.68 0.87 -7.98
C ASN A 31 2.18 1.13 -7.74
N VAL A 32 1.83 1.43 -6.49
CA VAL A 32 0.41 1.59 -6.09
C VAL A 32 -0.28 2.84 -6.65
N THR A 33 0.46 3.76 -7.28
CA THR A 33 -0.15 4.90 -7.99
C THR A 33 -0.73 4.50 -9.34
N ASN A 34 -0.59 3.23 -9.73
CA ASN A 34 -1.26 2.65 -10.88
C ASN A 34 -2.80 2.63 -10.66
N PRO A 35 -3.61 2.92 -11.68
CA PRO A 35 -5.09 2.92 -11.59
C PRO A 35 -5.75 1.58 -11.19
N LEU A 36 -5.01 0.48 -11.23
CA LEU A 36 -5.44 -0.84 -10.71
C LEU A 36 -5.56 -0.86 -9.19
N PHE A 37 -4.96 0.11 -8.50
CA PHE A 37 -5.13 0.32 -7.07
C PHE A 37 -6.07 1.51 -6.83
N ALA A 38 -6.84 1.42 -5.74
CA ALA A 38 -7.53 2.57 -5.20
C ALA A 38 -6.83 3.05 -3.93
N ILE A 39 -6.35 4.30 -3.96
CA ILE A 39 -5.86 4.99 -2.77
C ILE A 39 -7.01 5.79 -2.16
N GLY A 40 -7.27 5.60 -0.87
CA GLY A 40 -8.32 6.29 -0.13
C GLY A 40 -7.82 6.88 1.18
N GLY A 41 -8.64 7.73 1.80
CA GLY A 41 -8.32 8.40 3.08
C GLY A 41 -7.38 9.60 2.94
N ILE A 42 -6.73 9.74 1.79
CA ILE A 42 -5.95 10.91 1.37
C ILE A 42 -6.24 11.23 -0.09
N LYS A 43 -5.85 12.43 -0.53
CA LYS A 43 -5.84 12.76 -1.97
C LYS A 43 -4.82 11.86 -2.68
N HIS A 44 -5.17 11.38 -3.87
CA HIS A 44 -4.28 10.50 -4.63
C HIS A 44 -2.92 11.21 -4.88
N PRO A 45 -1.76 10.54 -4.73
CA PRO A 45 -0.44 11.17 -4.91
C PRO A 45 -0.29 11.87 -6.27
N ASN A 46 -0.77 11.26 -7.37
CA ASN A 46 -0.75 11.87 -8.70
C ASN A 46 -1.50 13.23 -8.77
N GLU A 47 -2.41 13.48 -7.84
CA GLU A 47 -3.18 14.72 -7.73
C GLU A 47 -2.71 15.60 -6.55
N ASN A 48 -1.66 15.18 -5.83
CA ASN A 48 -1.17 15.81 -4.61
C ASN A 48 0.36 15.94 -4.61
N SER A 49 0.91 16.50 -5.69
CA SER A 49 2.35 16.73 -5.89
C SER A 49 3.22 15.47 -5.85
N GLY A 50 2.67 14.30 -6.17
CA GLY A 50 3.38 13.02 -6.11
C GLY A 50 3.60 12.51 -4.68
N GLU A 51 2.88 13.04 -3.69
CA GLU A 51 3.12 12.74 -2.28
C GLU A 51 1.99 11.95 -1.63
N PHE A 52 2.37 10.97 -0.80
CA PHE A 52 1.49 10.41 0.23
C PHE A 52 1.36 11.41 1.38
N TYR A 53 0.55 12.45 1.17
CA TYR A 53 0.38 13.58 2.07
C TYR A 53 -1.10 13.75 2.42
N ARG A 54 -1.41 13.90 3.71
CA ARG A 54 -2.80 13.95 4.20
C ARG A 54 -3.52 15.26 3.93
N LEU A 55 -2.77 16.35 3.76
CA LEU A 55 -3.31 17.68 3.45
C LEU A 55 -3.09 18.01 1.97
N ASP A 56 -3.51 19.20 1.55
CA ASP A 56 -3.20 19.72 0.21
C ASP A 56 -1.71 20.06 0.11
N ALA A 57 -0.97 19.25 -0.66
CA ALA A 57 0.47 19.40 -0.83
C ALA A 57 0.85 20.66 -1.62
N PHE A 58 -0.09 21.30 -2.33
CA PHE A 58 0.14 22.57 -3.02
C PHE A 58 0.07 23.78 -2.08
N LYS A 59 -0.39 23.60 -0.84
CA LYS A 59 -0.60 24.66 0.15
C LYS A 59 0.20 24.40 1.43
N LYS A 60 1.42 23.90 1.32
CA LYS A 60 2.23 23.55 2.51
C LYS A 60 2.63 24.77 3.34
N ASP A 61 2.72 25.93 2.70
CA ASP A 61 3.12 27.22 3.26
C ASP A 61 2.05 27.85 4.18
N ILE A 62 0.77 27.52 3.99
CA ILE A 62 -0.31 28.03 4.84
C ILE A 62 -0.45 27.24 6.16
N TYR A 63 0.18 26.07 6.27
CA TYR A 63 0.12 25.24 7.46
C TYR A 63 1.22 25.62 8.45
N SER A 64 0.94 25.46 9.74
CA SER A 64 1.98 25.51 10.75
C SER A 64 3.04 24.44 10.47
N LYS A 65 4.29 24.69 10.89
CA LYS A 65 5.38 23.71 10.74
C LYS A 65 5.01 22.34 11.31
N ALA A 66 4.31 22.30 12.44
CA ALA A 66 3.84 21.07 13.07
C ALA A 66 2.83 20.32 12.20
N ASN A 67 1.80 21.00 11.71
CA ASN A 67 0.79 20.38 10.84
C ASN A 67 1.40 19.93 9.51
N SER A 68 2.27 20.76 8.93
CA SER A 68 2.95 20.44 7.68
C SER A 68 3.82 19.18 7.80
N SER A 69 4.54 19.05 8.93
CA SER A 69 5.33 17.86 9.25
C SER A 69 4.47 16.61 9.47
N LEU A 70 3.43 16.70 10.31
CA LEU A 70 2.55 15.56 10.64
C LEU A 70 1.70 15.10 9.45
N ALA A 71 1.42 15.98 8.50
CA ALA A 71 0.66 15.64 7.30
C ALA A 71 1.42 14.68 6.36
N HIS A 72 2.73 14.53 6.52
CA HIS A 72 3.48 13.48 5.84
C HIS A 72 3.25 12.08 6.43
N CYS A 73 2.73 11.94 7.65
CA CYS A 73 2.32 10.64 8.17
C CYS A 73 1.09 10.15 7.41
N THR A 74 1.00 8.86 7.10
CA THR A 74 -0.08 8.29 6.27
C THR A 74 -1.28 7.74 7.06
N SER A 75 -1.49 8.20 8.30
CA SER A 75 -2.61 7.72 9.13
C SER A 75 -3.95 7.90 8.43
N GLY A 76 -4.73 6.82 8.38
CA GLY A 76 -6.04 6.79 7.72
C GLY A 76 -5.98 6.63 6.20
N ALA A 77 -4.79 6.68 5.58
CA ALA A 77 -4.61 6.35 4.19
C ALA A 77 -4.72 4.84 3.97
N GLN A 78 -5.31 4.44 2.85
CA GLN A 78 -5.58 3.06 2.51
C GLN A 78 -5.24 2.78 1.06
N ILE A 79 -4.76 1.57 0.78
CA ILE A 79 -4.58 1.05 -0.57
C ILE A 79 -5.46 -0.17 -0.73
N ARG A 80 -6.21 -0.24 -1.83
CA ARG A 80 -7.11 -1.35 -2.11
C ARG A 80 -6.89 -1.86 -3.52
N PHE A 81 -6.98 -3.16 -3.72
CA PHE A 81 -6.89 -3.81 -5.02
C PHE A 81 -7.56 -5.16 -4.99
N PHE A 82 -7.89 -5.69 -6.17
CA PHE A 82 -8.39 -7.04 -6.35
C PHE A 82 -7.27 -7.93 -6.89
N THR A 83 -7.21 -9.19 -6.46
CA THR A 83 -6.30 -10.20 -7.00
C THR A 83 -6.79 -11.63 -6.78
N ASP A 84 -6.27 -12.59 -7.55
CA ASP A 84 -6.39 -14.03 -7.29
C ASP A 84 -5.12 -14.64 -6.67
N ALA A 85 -4.05 -13.87 -6.48
CA ALA A 85 -2.77 -14.35 -5.95
C ALA A 85 -2.88 -14.88 -4.51
N ASP A 86 -2.29 -16.04 -4.22
CA ASP A 86 -2.30 -16.63 -2.87
C ASP A 86 -1.29 -15.96 -1.92
N SER A 87 -0.40 -15.12 -2.45
CA SER A 87 0.48 -14.25 -1.69
C SER A 87 0.85 -13.01 -2.51
N VAL A 88 1.25 -11.94 -1.82
CA VAL A 88 1.86 -10.76 -2.43
C VAL A 88 3.03 -10.29 -1.57
N THR A 89 4.03 -9.69 -2.19
CA THR A 89 5.15 -9.03 -1.48
C THR A 89 4.88 -7.55 -1.38
N LEU A 90 5.01 -6.92 -0.22
CA LEU A 90 4.95 -5.45 -0.12
C LEU A 90 6.36 -4.89 0.04
N ASN A 91 6.72 -3.95 -0.84
CA ASN A 91 7.98 -3.21 -0.76
C ASN A 91 7.66 -1.76 -0.43
N ILE A 92 8.10 -1.29 0.74
CA ILE A 92 7.74 0.02 1.27
C ILE A 92 9.02 0.79 1.58
N LYS A 93 9.13 1.98 1.00
CA LYS A 93 10.14 2.97 1.38
C LYS A 93 9.47 4.06 2.21
N LEU A 94 10.03 4.28 3.38
CA LEU A 94 9.62 5.33 4.31
C LEU A 94 10.51 6.55 4.10
N ARG A 95 9.90 7.73 4.06
CA ARG A 95 10.59 9.01 4.17
C ARG A 95 11.10 9.21 5.59
N PHE A 96 10.29 8.82 6.58
CA PHE A 96 10.62 8.82 8.00
C PHE A 96 9.62 7.95 8.76
N ALA A 97 9.97 7.65 10.02
CA ALA A 97 9.05 7.17 11.04
C ALA A 97 9.32 7.91 12.36
N ILE A 98 8.27 8.26 13.09
CA ILE A 98 8.40 8.87 14.42
C ILE A 98 8.63 7.77 15.45
N THR A 99 9.90 7.47 15.73
CA THR A 99 10.29 6.39 16.66
C THR A 99 10.49 6.90 18.08
N GLY A 100 10.60 5.99 19.05
CA GLY A 100 10.89 6.35 20.46
C GLY A 100 9.69 6.82 21.26
N MET A 101 8.47 6.63 20.76
CA MET A 101 7.24 6.92 21.52
C MET A 101 6.98 5.78 22.52
N ASN A 102 7.16 6.04 23.81
CA ASN A 102 7.00 5.03 24.88
C ASN A 102 5.62 4.33 24.92
N HIS A 103 4.60 4.93 24.30
CA HIS A 103 3.22 4.45 24.28
C HIS A 103 2.83 3.81 22.93
N PHE A 104 3.75 3.71 21.97
CA PHE A 104 3.52 3.09 20.66
C PHE A 104 4.62 2.09 20.32
N THR A 105 4.22 0.92 19.83
CA THR A 105 5.16 -0.03 19.24
C THR A 105 5.61 0.50 17.87
N ASN A 106 6.84 0.17 17.45
CA ASN A 106 7.32 0.50 16.09
C ASN A 106 6.36 0.04 14.99
N ARG A 107 5.76 -1.13 15.19
CA ARG A 107 4.72 -1.68 14.33
C ARG A 107 3.47 -0.78 14.27
N GLY A 108 3.07 -0.14 15.37
CA GLY A 108 1.98 0.85 15.38
C GLY A 108 2.37 2.20 14.79
N VAL A 109 3.66 2.50 14.73
CA VAL A 109 4.18 3.72 14.09
C VAL A 109 4.19 3.54 12.58
N TYR A 110 4.88 2.52 12.08
CA TYR A 110 5.20 2.37 10.66
C TYR A 110 4.93 1.00 10.04
N GLY A 111 4.19 0.13 10.73
CA GLY A 111 3.68 -1.09 10.13
C GLY A 111 2.46 -0.86 9.24
N ILE A 112 2.05 -1.92 8.54
CA ILE A 112 0.85 -1.99 7.71
C ILE A 112 -0.07 -3.08 8.25
N ASP A 113 -1.37 -2.79 8.28
CA ASP A 113 -2.40 -3.80 8.53
C ASP A 113 -3.08 -4.19 7.22
N ALA A 114 -3.19 -5.49 6.98
CA ALA A 114 -3.82 -6.05 5.78
C ALA A 114 -5.16 -6.72 6.11
N TYR A 115 -6.15 -6.47 5.27
CA TYR A 115 -7.48 -7.03 5.35
C TYR A 115 -7.89 -7.61 4.01
N VAL A 116 -8.65 -8.69 4.05
CA VAL A 116 -9.19 -9.35 2.87
C VAL A 116 -10.72 -9.41 2.97
N GLY A 117 -11.39 -9.14 1.85
CA GLY A 117 -12.84 -9.07 1.77
C GLY A 117 -13.34 -7.73 1.24
N SER A 118 -14.66 -7.58 1.13
CA SER A 118 -15.29 -6.43 0.46
C SER A 118 -16.30 -5.75 1.36
N GLY A 119 -16.48 -4.43 1.19
CA GLY A 119 -17.40 -3.66 2.03
C GLY A 119 -17.08 -3.80 3.53
N CYS A 120 -18.11 -4.12 4.31
CA CYS A 120 -18.04 -4.40 5.74
C CYS A 120 -17.58 -5.82 6.08
N GLU A 121 -17.62 -6.74 5.12
CA GLU A 121 -17.23 -8.14 5.28
C GLU A 121 -15.74 -8.30 5.01
N ARG A 122 -14.91 -7.77 5.92
CA ARG A 122 -13.45 -7.87 5.84
C ARG A 122 -12.89 -8.60 7.04
N HIS A 123 -11.91 -9.47 6.78
CA HIS A 123 -11.17 -10.20 7.79
C HIS A 123 -9.72 -9.75 7.78
N TYR A 124 -9.11 -9.70 8.95
CA TYR A 124 -7.70 -9.38 9.07
C TYR A 124 -6.83 -10.52 8.51
N ALA A 125 -5.87 -10.19 7.64
CA ALA A 125 -5.02 -11.14 6.92
C ALA A 125 -3.52 -11.02 7.25
N GLY A 126 -3.12 -10.06 8.08
CA GLY A 126 -1.70 -9.79 8.39
C GLY A 126 -1.05 -10.72 9.42
N ALA A 127 -1.63 -11.89 9.71
CA ALA A 127 -1.15 -12.88 10.69
C ALA A 127 -0.62 -12.26 12.02
N GLN A 128 -1.58 -11.77 12.82
CA GLN A 128 -1.52 -11.45 14.26
C GLN A 128 -0.87 -10.17 14.83
N MET A 129 -0.15 -9.31 14.10
CA MET A 129 -0.05 -7.85 14.35
C MET A 129 0.99 -7.24 13.40
N GLN A 130 0.55 -6.28 12.56
CA GLN A 130 1.35 -5.28 11.86
C GLN A 130 2.61 -5.81 11.16
N THR A 131 2.47 -6.06 9.87
CA THR A 131 3.58 -6.49 9.01
C THR A 131 4.46 -5.28 8.66
N PHE A 132 5.71 -5.53 8.22
CA PHE A 132 6.59 -4.53 7.59
C PHE A 132 7.13 -3.41 8.49
N ALA A 133 7.61 -3.72 9.70
CA ALA A 133 8.17 -2.72 10.61
C ALA A 133 9.57 -3.04 11.18
N GLU A 134 10.40 -3.75 10.42
CA GLU A 134 11.75 -4.11 10.84
C GLU A 134 12.76 -2.97 10.68
N SER A 135 12.49 -2.00 9.80
CA SER A 135 13.33 -0.82 9.59
C SER A 135 12.51 0.45 9.37
N SER A 136 13.00 1.60 9.84
CA SER A 136 12.32 2.90 9.69
C SER A 136 12.53 3.55 8.32
N SER A 137 13.21 2.89 7.38
CA SER A 137 13.52 3.42 6.05
C SER A 137 13.04 2.53 4.90
N TYR A 138 13.16 1.21 5.04
CA TYR A 138 12.76 0.24 4.03
C TYR A 138 12.21 -1.02 4.70
N ASN A 139 11.07 -1.51 4.23
CA ASN A 139 10.53 -2.79 4.65
C ASN A 139 10.07 -3.59 3.46
N GLU A 140 10.28 -4.90 3.55
CA GLU A 140 9.84 -5.91 2.61
C GLU A 140 9.27 -7.08 3.37
N GLY A 141 8.31 -7.78 2.78
CA GLY A 141 7.69 -8.94 3.40
C GLY A 141 6.57 -9.54 2.57
N VAL A 142 6.21 -10.77 2.91
CA VAL A 142 5.18 -11.52 2.19
C VAL A 142 3.90 -11.49 3.00
N LEU A 143 2.82 -11.06 2.35
CA LEU A 143 1.46 -11.18 2.84
C LEU A 143 0.83 -12.42 2.23
N LEU A 144 0.49 -13.39 3.08
CA LEU A 144 -0.28 -14.56 2.67
C LEU A 144 -1.75 -14.19 2.53
N LEU A 145 -2.37 -14.62 1.44
CA LEU A 145 -3.76 -14.34 1.11
C LEU A 145 -4.56 -15.65 1.04
N PRO A 146 -5.87 -15.62 1.33
CA PRO A 146 -6.71 -16.79 1.12
C PRO A 146 -6.77 -17.12 -0.38
N LYS A 147 -7.02 -18.39 -0.69
CA LYS A 147 -7.14 -18.85 -2.08
C LYS A 147 -8.32 -18.22 -2.81
N GLY A 148 -8.21 -18.17 -4.14
CA GLY A 148 -9.29 -17.71 -5.02
C GLY A 148 -9.30 -16.20 -5.21
N GLU A 149 -10.40 -15.65 -5.69
CA GLU A 149 -10.52 -14.22 -5.97
C GLU A 149 -10.85 -13.41 -4.71
N LYS A 150 -10.11 -12.33 -4.47
CA LYS A 150 -10.33 -11.47 -3.29
C LYS A 150 -10.01 -10.00 -3.54
N GLU A 151 -10.58 -9.16 -2.70
CA GLU A 151 -10.14 -7.79 -2.53
C GLU A 151 -9.25 -7.68 -1.29
N VAL A 152 -8.13 -6.96 -1.43
CA VAL A 152 -7.16 -6.67 -0.36
C VAL A 152 -7.25 -5.19 -0.02
N LEU A 153 -7.15 -4.87 1.27
CA LEU A 153 -7.01 -3.51 1.80
C LEU A 153 -5.81 -3.45 2.72
N LEU A 154 -4.95 -2.47 2.47
CA LEU A 154 -3.78 -2.16 3.28
C LEU A 154 -4.02 -0.82 3.97
N ASN A 155 -4.04 -0.80 5.30
CA ASN A 155 -3.97 0.42 6.08
C ASN A 155 -2.50 0.86 6.20
N LEU A 156 -2.22 2.11 5.87
CA LEU A 156 -0.86 2.65 5.83
C LEU A 156 -0.38 3.12 7.22
N PRO A 157 0.94 3.28 7.41
CA PRO A 157 1.57 3.77 8.65
C PRO A 157 0.85 4.94 9.32
N LEU A 158 0.65 4.86 10.64
CA LEU A 158 0.02 5.92 11.42
C LEU A 158 0.96 7.13 11.65
N TYR A 159 2.22 6.85 11.96
CA TYR A 159 3.24 7.83 12.31
C TYR A 159 4.51 7.69 11.44
N GLY A 160 4.36 7.01 10.30
CA GLY A 160 5.37 6.92 9.25
C GLY A 160 4.89 7.63 7.98
N GLY A 161 5.81 8.27 7.27
CA GLY A 161 5.54 8.84 5.96
C GLY A 161 6.08 7.95 4.86
N ILE A 162 5.24 7.57 3.89
CA ILE A 162 5.64 6.75 2.75
C ILE A 162 6.22 7.66 1.66
N SER A 163 7.37 7.25 1.11
CA SER A 163 7.91 7.84 -0.12
C SER A 163 7.59 6.98 -1.33
N LYS A 164 7.57 5.66 -1.18
CA LYS A 164 7.25 4.71 -2.25
C LYS A 164 6.62 3.45 -1.66
N ILE A 165 5.68 2.87 -2.36
CA ILE A 165 5.19 1.53 -2.07
C ILE A 165 4.84 0.81 -3.38
N ALA A 166 5.24 -0.44 -3.45
CA ALA A 166 4.93 -1.35 -4.55
C ALA A 166 4.42 -2.67 -4.00
N VAL A 167 3.56 -3.33 -4.78
CA VAL A 167 3.06 -4.66 -4.49
C VAL A 167 3.60 -5.61 -5.55
N GLY A 168 4.36 -6.61 -5.10
CA GLY A 168 4.86 -7.72 -5.89
C GLY A 168 3.82 -8.81 -5.97
N PHE A 169 3.51 -9.22 -7.20
CA PHE A 169 2.60 -10.33 -7.48
C PHE A 169 3.34 -11.46 -8.19
N PRO A 170 3.00 -12.72 -7.90
CA PRO A 170 3.42 -13.83 -8.74
C PRO A 170 2.96 -13.60 -10.18
N ARG A 171 3.86 -13.81 -11.15
CA ARG A 171 3.52 -13.69 -12.57
C ARG A 171 2.31 -14.55 -12.92
N GLY A 172 1.46 -14.04 -13.81
CA GLY A 172 0.22 -14.71 -14.17
C GLY A 172 -0.92 -14.48 -13.18
N SER A 173 -0.70 -13.85 -12.03
CA SER A 173 -1.79 -13.41 -11.16
C SER A 173 -2.68 -12.39 -11.86
N LEU A 174 -3.97 -12.38 -11.51
CA LEU A 174 -4.91 -11.35 -11.89
C LEU A 174 -4.78 -10.14 -10.95
N ILE A 175 -4.98 -8.96 -11.53
CA ILE A 175 -5.13 -7.71 -10.80
C ILE A 175 -6.26 -6.89 -11.42
N ALA A 176 -7.01 -6.17 -10.58
CA ALA A 176 -8.04 -5.24 -11.02
C ALA A 176 -8.28 -4.14 -9.98
N PRO A 177 -8.92 -3.02 -10.37
CA PRO A 177 -9.44 -2.06 -9.42
C PRO A 177 -10.41 -2.72 -8.44
N PRO A 178 -10.38 -2.34 -7.15
CA PRO A 178 -11.29 -2.88 -6.15
C PRO A 178 -12.74 -2.42 -6.41
N ALA A 179 -13.69 -3.00 -5.69
CA ALA A 179 -15.07 -2.53 -5.77
C ALA A 179 -15.19 -1.07 -5.28
N LYS A 180 -16.06 -0.28 -5.91
CA LYS A 180 -16.38 1.07 -5.44
C LYS A 180 -16.89 1.00 -4.00
N ARG A 181 -16.53 1.99 -3.17
CA ARG A 181 -17.15 2.14 -1.85
C ARG A 181 -18.63 2.48 -2.09
N THR A 182 -19.52 1.67 -1.53
CA THR A 182 -20.96 1.93 -1.43
C THR A 182 -21.24 2.76 -0.19
#